data_AF-A0A0Q9C1T6-F1
#
_entry.id   AF-A0A0Q9C1T6-F1
#
_cell.length_a   1.000
_cell.length_b   1.000
_cell.length_c   1.000
_cell.angle_alpha   90.00
_cell.angle_beta   90.00
_cell.angle_gamma   90.00
#
_symmetry.space_group_name_H-M   'P 1'
#
loop_
_entity.id
_entity.type
_entity.pdbx_description
1 polymer ?
#
loop_
_entity_poly.entity_id
_entity_poly.type
_entity_poly.pdbx_seq_one_letter_code
_entity_poly.pdbx_strand_id
1 'polypeptide(L)'
;MSEGGLQFKMVVMQWGSIPPSGGPNRERYLDHYGRESMQAADDEYDAVLMILGDRAKEVPTLDFELVEEDEDAARVIQRQKREEWEQFGATIDQATLNAIEPHITKSTTSAVAALNYLEDHELKEIAHLAIHRAAFVNRGLFGCPVVWRDEAYWTDCPIDVSHLRVGVSGGLVSDFACSICARLVEDCDHQMGEPHPKVAESKDGECSICAATECEHVAGESYLVVAYASAINVVAQEVSFVARPRYPQARIIEMTKDLGEIGDRPRVRAAAEQGLLNCDADLGPCKGFNEMQNWK
;
A
#
# COMPACT_ATOMS: atom_id res chain seq x y z
N MET A 1 -23.07 10.07 18.67
CA MET A 1 -22.07 10.69 17.79
C MET A 1 -20.92 11.13 18.66
N SER A 2 -19.75 10.49 18.56
CA SER A 2 -18.53 11.04 19.14
C SER A 2 -18.29 12.40 18.47
N GLU A 3 -17.99 13.44 19.26
CA GLU A 3 -17.75 14.80 18.75
C GLU A 3 -16.46 14.93 17.90
N GLY A 4 -15.70 13.85 17.75
CA GLY A 4 -14.54 13.78 16.87
C GLY A 4 -14.97 13.41 15.44
N GLY A 5 -14.75 14.31 14.49
CA GLY A 5 -14.90 13.98 13.06
C GLY A 5 -13.99 12.84 12.60
N LEU A 6 -14.06 12.47 11.31
CA LEU A 6 -13.23 11.41 10.75
C LEU A 6 -11.73 11.67 10.99
N GLN A 7 -11.05 10.65 11.51
CA GLN A 7 -9.60 10.67 11.72
C GLN A 7 -8.92 9.73 10.71
N PHE A 8 -7.71 10.10 10.31
CA PHE A 8 -6.92 9.39 9.33
C PHE A 8 -5.49 9.22 9.80
N LYS A 9 -4.89 8.08 9.48
CA LYS A 9 -3.44 7.88 9.53
C LYS A 9 -2.92 7.85 8.10
N MET A 10 -1.86 8.61 7.85
CA MET A 10 -1.34 8.81 6.51
C MET A 10 0.17 8.62 6.47
N VAL A 11 0.67 8.15 5.33
CA VAL A 11 2.09 8.18 5.00
C VAL A 11 2.37 9.53 4.35
N VAL A 12 3.33 10.28 4.89
CA VAL A 12 3.73 11.59 4.33
C VAL A 12 4.82 11.42 3.26
N MET A 13 5.76 10.51 3.52
CA MET A 13 6.90 10.22 2.65
C MET A 13 7.31 8.76 2.83
N GLN A 14 8.01 8.24 1.82
CA GLN A 14 8.65 6.94 1.89
C GLN A 14 10.15 7.08 1.77
N TRP A 15 10.86 6.19 2.45
CA TRP A 15 12.28 6.01 2.24
C TRP A 15 12.54 5.43 0.83
N GLY A 16 13.60 5.89 0.18
CA GLY A 16 14.01 5.42 -1.15
C GLY A 16 14.05 6.54 -2.18
N SER A 17 13.96 6.15 -3.46
CA SER A 17 14.09 7.07 -4.58
C SER A 17 13.02 8.14 -4.58
N ILE A 18 13.44 9.40 -4.66
CA ILE A 18 12.54 10.55 -4.75
C ILE A 18 11.90 10.57 -6.14
N PRO A 19 10.56 10.52 -6.25
CA PRO A 19 9.91 10.60 -7.55
C PRO A 19 10.24 11.91 -8.27
N PRO A 20 10.45 11.87 -9.60
CA PRO A 20 10.60 13.09 -10.38
C PRO A 20 9.40 14.02 -10.19
N SER A 21 9.66 15.33 -10.19
CA SER A 21 8.65 16.37 -9.90
C SER A 21 7.56 16.45 -10.98
N GLY A 22 7.86 16.09 -12.22
CA GLY A 22 6.92 16.14 -13.34
C GLY A 22 7.52 15.71 -14.68
N GLY A 23 6.72 15.84 -15.74
CA GLY A 23 7.12 15.59 -17.12
C GLY A 23 7.40 14.11 -17.46
N PRO A 24 8.06 13.85 -18.60
CA PRO A 24 8.24 12.48 -19.12
C PRO A 24 9.01 11.56 -18.17
N ASN A 25 9.92 12.10 -17.36
CA ASN A 25 10.65 11.30 -16.36
C ASN A 25 9.73 10.83 -15.23
N ARG A 26 8.77 11.67 -14.80
CA ARG A 26 7.76 11.26 -13.82
C ARG A 26 6.86 10.20 -14.42
N GLU A 27 6.39 10.38 -15.65
CA GLU A 27 5.54 9.40 -16.33
C GLU A 27 6.22 8.02 -16.42
N ARG A 28 7.48 7.98 -16.88
CA ARG A 28 8.26 6.73 -16.93
C ARG A 28 8.49 6.11 -15.55
N TYR A 29 8.74 6.94 -14.54
CA TYR A 29 8.89 6.47 -13.16
C TYR A 29 7.59 5.81 -12.68
N LEU A 30 6.45 6.48 -12.85
CA LEU A 30 5.15 5.96 -12.44
C LEU A 30 4.77 4.68 -13.20
N ASP A 31 4.98 4.63 -14.51
CA ASP A 31 4.72 3.44 -15.33
C ASP A 31 5.61 2.26 -14.92
N HIS A 32 6.92 2.49 -14.73
CA HIS A 32 7.86 1.44 -14.33
C HIS A 32 7.48 0.80 -12.99
N TYR A 33 7.37 1.61 -11.92
CA TYR A 33 7.05 1.11 -10.58
C TYR A 33 5.61 0.61 -10.48
N GLY A 34 4.69 1.18 -11.27
CA GLY A 34 3.32 0.69 -11.38
C GLY A 34 3.24 -0.71 -11.96
N ARG A 35 3.94 -0.97 -13.08
CA ARG A 35 4.01 -2.31 -13.69
C ARG A 35 4.74 -3.31 -12.81
N GLU A 36 5.83 -2.90 -12.16
CA GLU A 36 6.54 -3.75 -11.21
C GLU A 36 5.63 -4.16 -10.03
N SER A 37 4.91 -3.21 -9.46
CA SER A 37 3.97 -3.48 -8.36
C SER A 37 2.81 -4.36 -8.81
N MET A 38 2.33 -4.18 -10.05
CA MET A 38 1.27 -5.01 -10.62
C MET A 38 1.75 -6.45 -10.87
N GLN A 39 2.96 -6.63 -11.44
CA GLN A 39 3.56 -7.95 -11.61
C GLN A 39 3.74 -8.65 -10.26
N ALA A 40 4.24 -7.95 -9.24
CA ALA A 40 4.35 -8.50 -7.90
C ALA A 40 2.98 -8.88 -7.32
N ALA A 41 1.93 -8.10 -7.58
CA ALA A 41 0.58 -8.45 -7.14
C ALA A 41 0.07 -9.75 -7.78
N ASP A 42 0.31 -9.92 -9.09
CA ASP A 42 -0.07 -11.12 -9.85
C ASP A 42 0.75 -12.35 -9.40
N ASP A 43 2.08 -12.24 -9.32
CA ASP A 43 2.97 -13.34 -8.92
C ASP A 43 2.61 -13.90 -7.53
N GLU A 44 2.32 -13.01 -6.58
CA GLU A 44 1.95 -13.38 -5.22
C GLU A 44 0.53 -13.95 -5.16
N TYR A 45 -0.39 -13.48 -6.00
CA TYR A 45 -1.72 -14.07 -6.13
C TYR A 45 -1.65 -15.48 -6.72
N ASP A 46 -0.85 -15.68 -7.76
CA ASP A 46 -0.62 -16.99 -8.37
C ASP A 46 0.02 -17.96 -7.36
N ALA A 47 0.91 -17.48 -6.49
CA ALA A 47 1.45 -18.28 -5.38
C ALA A 47 0.34 -18.79 -4.44
N VAL A 48 -0.66 -17.96 -4.12
CA VAL A 48 -1.84 -18.37 -3.35
C VAL A 48 -2.61 -19.48 -4.07
N LEU A 49 -2.87 -19.32 -5.37
CA LEU A 49 -3.57 -20.34 -6.16
C LEU A 49 -2.78 -21.66 -6.23
N MET A 50 -1.45 -21.59 -6.37
CA MET A 50 -0.59 -22.77 -6.35
C MET A 50 -0.63 -23.50 -5.00
N ILE A 51 -0.64 -22.76 -3.88
CA ILE A 51 -0.75 -23.33 -2.53
C ILE A 51 -2.12 -23.99 -2.33
N LEU A 52 -3.19 -23.38 -2.84
CA LEU A 52 -4.54 -23.95 -2.80
C LEU A 52 -4.70 -25.21 -3.68
N GLY A 53 -3.90 -25.35 -4.74
CA GLY A 53 -3.92 -26.51 -5.63
C GLY A 53 -5.29 -26.70 -6.28
N ASP A 54 -5.85 -27.92 -6.22
CA ASP A 54 -7.17 -28.19 -6.81
C ASP A 54 -8.32 -27.38 -6.18
N ARG A 55 -8.16 -26.96 -4.92
CA ARG A 55 -9.16 -26.14 -4.21
C ARG A 55 -9.26 -24.72 -4.75
N ALA A 56 -8.28 -24.26 -5.54
CA ALA A 56 -8.35 -22.95 -6.19
C ALA A 56 -9.62 -22.80 -7.06
N LYS A 57 -10.17 -23.91 -7.58
CA LYS A 57 -11.42 -23.94 -8.36
C LYS A 57 -12.69 -23.77 -7.52
N GLU A 58 -12.58 -23.97 -6.21
CA GLU A 58 -13.67 -23.89 -5.24
C GLU A 58 -13.67 -22.54 -4.50
N VAL A 59 -12.65 -21.69 -4.73
CA VAL A 59 -12.60 -20.33 -4.19
C VAL A 59 -13.86 -19.59 -4.62
N PRO A 60 -14.60 -18.95 -3.69
CA PRO A 60 -15.72 -18.09 -4.05
C PRO A 60 -15.33 -17.09 -5.13
N THR A 61 -16.26 -16.71 -5.99
CA THR A 61 -15.96 -15.81 -7.12
C THR A 61 -16.70 -14.47 -6.97
N LEU A 62 -16.10 -13.41 -7.52
CA LEU A 62 -16.75 -12.11 -7.71
C LEU A 62 -17.56 -12.15 -9.02
N ASP A 63 -18.72 -12.79 -8.98
CA ASP A 63 -19.59 -13.04 -10.15
C ASP A 63 -20.66 -11.96 -10.38
N PHE A 64 -20.50 -10.80 -9.73
CA PHE A 64 -21.37 -9.64 -9.85
C PHE A 64 -20.68 -8.48 -10.56
N GLU A 65 -21.47 -7.54 -11.09
CA GLU A 65 -20.93 -6.27 -11.53
C GLU A 65 -20.33 -5.54 -10.34
N LEU A 66 -19.10 -5.06 -10.50
CA LEU A 66 -18.41 -4.40 -9.40
C LEU A 66 -19.13 -3.15 -8.93
N VAL A 67 -20.05 -2.54 -9.68
CA VAL A 67 -20.76 -1.35 -9.22
C VAL A 67 -22.23 -1.68 -8.98
N GLU A 68 -22.70 -1.46 -7.75
CA GLU A 68 -24.10 -1.55 -7.34
C GLU A 68 -24.46 -0.32 -6.51
N GLU A 69 -25.45 0.44 -6.97
CA GLU A 69 -25.90 1.66 -6.30
C GLU A 69 -26.87 1.36 -5.16
N ASP A 70 -27.57 0.22 -5.20
CA ASP A 70 -28.48 -0.22 -4.15
C ASP A 70 -27.71 -0.83 -2.96
N GLU A 71 -27.65 -0.09 -1.84
CA GLU A 71 -26.99 -0.54 -0.62
C GLU A 71 -27.58 -1.83 -0.02
N ASP A 72 -28.89 -2.07 -0.19
CA ASP A 72 -29.52 -3.27 0.33
C ASP A 72 -29.17 -4.49 -0.54
N ALA A 73 -29.10 -4.32 -1.86
CA ALA A 73 -28.59 -5.35 -2.77
C ALA A 73 -27.12 -5.68 -2.47
N ALA A 74 -26.26 -4.66 -2.30
CA ALA A 74 -24.86 -4.85 -1.93
C ALA A 74 -24.71 -5.61 -0.60
N ARG A 75 -25.53 -5.30 0.41
CA ARG A 75 -25.54 -6.03 1.70
C ARG A 75 -26.00 -7.47 1.57
N VAL A 76 -26.95 -7.77 0.68
CA VAL A 76 -27.38 -9.15 0.39
C VAL A 76 -26.21 -9.94 -0.20
N ILE A 77 -25.53 -9.38 -1.19
CA ILE A 77 -24.35 -10.00 -1.82
C ILE A 77 -23.24 -10.24 -0.79
N GLN A 78 -22.91 -9.25 0.03
CA GLN A 78 -21.89 -9.39 1.08
C GLN A 78 -22.21 -10.50 2.09
N ARG A 79 -23.48 -10.66 2.47
CA ARG A 79 -23.91 -11.76 3.36
C ARG A 79 -23.73 -13.11 2.67
N GLN A 80 -24.17 -13.25 1.43
CA GLN A 80 -24.00 -14.47 0.66
C GLN A 80 -22.52 -14.84 0.51
N LYS A 81 -21.65 -13.89 0.12
CA LYS A 81 -20.21 -14.14 -0.02
C LYS A 81 -19.54 -14.51 1.30
N ARG A 82 -20.00 -13.96 2.42
CA ARG A 82 -19.52 -14.38 3.74
C ARG A 82 -19.84 -15.85 4.00
N GLU A 83 -21.06 -16.28 3.74
CA GLU A 83 -21.48 -17.68 3.91
C GLU A 83 -20.68 -18.63 3.00
N GLU A 84 -20.43 -18.24 1.75
CA GLU A 84 -19.57 -18.97 0.81
C GLU A 84 -18.13 -19.11 1.35
N TRP A 85 -17.55 -18.02 1.86
CA TRP A 85 -16.22 -18.01 2.46
C TRP A 85 -16.12 -18.81 3.76
N GLU A 86 -17.14 -18.76 4.62
CA GLU A 86 -17.21 -19.59 5.83
C GLU A 86 -17.21 -21.08 5.49
N GLN A 87 -17.97 -21.48 4.46
CA GLN A 87 -18.00 -22.86 3.98
C GLN A 87 -16.66 -23.29 3.37
N PHE A 88 -16.07 -22.47 2.50
CA PHE A 88 -14.79 -22.75 1.86
C PHE A 88 -13.65 -22.79 2.88
N GLY A 89 -13.57 -21.80 3.78
CA GLY A 89 -12.55 -21.70 4.82
C GLY A 89 -12.55 -22.90 5.77
N ALA A 90 -13.73 -23.46 6.07
CA ALA A 90 -13.85 -24.68 6.88
C ALA A 90 -13.21 -25.93 6.23
N THR A 91 -12.93 -25.89 4.92
CA THR A 91 -12.23 -26.98 4.21
C THR A 91 -10.70 -26.85 4.29
N ILE A 92 -10.17 -25.66 4.60
CA ILE A 92 -8.74 -25.35 4.58
C ILE A 92 -8.13 -25.59 5.95
N ASP A 93 -7.00 -26.31 5.99
CA ASP A 93 -6.26 -26.52 7.23
C ASP A 93 -5.38 -25.30 7.58
N GLN A 94 -5.02 -25.18 8.85
CA GLN A 94 -4.24 -24.04 9.35
C GLN A 94 -2.84 -23.93 8.71
N ALA A 95 -2.20 -25.04 8.31
CA ALA A 95 -0.87 -24.97 7.69
C ALA A 95 -0.96 -24.34 6.29
N THR A 96 -2.00 -24.68 5.54
CA THR A 96 -2.31 -24.03 4.25
C THR A 96 -2.62 -22.55 4.44
N LEU A 97 -3.43 -22.16 5.44
CA LEU A 97 -3.70 -20.74 5.73
C LEU A 97 -2.41 -19.97 6.06
N ASN A 98 -1.57 -20.52 6.93
CA ASN A 98 -0.30 -19.88 7.31
C ASN A 98 0.66 -19.72 6.11
N ALA A 99 0.61 -20.64 5.15
CA ALA A 99 1.40 -20.54 3.92
C ALA A 99 0.84 -19.45 2.97
N ILE A 100 -0.48 -19.28 2.91
CA ILE A 100 -1.15 -18.30 2.04
C ILE A 100 -1.00 -16.86 2.56
N GLU A 101 -1.12 -16.65 3.87
CA GLU A 101 -1.19 -15.32 4.49
C GLU A 101 -0.11 -14.32 4.00
N PRO A 102 1.20 -14.64 3.99
CA PRO A 102 2.21 -13.70 3.53
C PRO A 102 2.06 -13.33 2.05
N HIS A 103 1.66 -14.30 1.21
CA HIS A 103 1.48 -14.09 -0.22
C HIS A 103 0.26 -13.22 -0.51
N ILE A 104 -0.89 -13.50 0.11
CA ILE A 104 -2.10 -12.69 -0.16
C ILE A 104 -1.97 -11.27 0.40
N THR A 105 -1.30 -11.11 1.54
CA THR A 105 -1.00 -9.80 2.12
C THR A 105 -0.09 -9.00 1.19
N LYS A 106 0.96 -9.63 0.66
CA LYS A 106 1.87 -9.00 -0.31
C LYS A 106 1.20 -8.69 -1.64
N SER A 107 0.34 -9.58 -2.13
CA SER A 107 -0.46 -9.36 -3.34
C SER A 107 -1.35 -8.11 -3.18
N THR A 108 -2.09 -8.03 -2.07
CA THR A 108 -3.00 -6.91 -1.79
C THR A 108 -2.25 -5.58 -1.67
N THR A 109 -1.16 -5.55 -0.89
CA THR A 109 -0.35 -4.34 -0.71
C THR A 109 0.33 -3.89 -2.01
N SER A 110 0.80 -4.84 -2.84
CA SER A 110 1.39 -4.55 -4.15
C SER A 110 0.34 -4.05 -5.15
N ALA A 111 -0.89 -4.57 -5.12
CA ALA A 111 -1.98 -4.08 -5.96
C ALA A 111 -2.38 -2.65 -5.58
N VAL A 112 -2.44 -2.31 -4.29
CA VAL A 112 -2.66 -0.93 -3.82
C VAL A 112 -1.53 -0.02 -4.31
N ALA A 113 -0.29 -0.49 -4.21
CA ALA A 113 0.86 0.25 -4.71
C ALA A 113 0.77 0.49 -6.22
N ALA A 114 0.39 -0.52 -7.00
CA ALA A 114 0.19 -0.41 -8.44
C ALA A 114 -0.87 0.66 -8.78
N LEU A 115 -2.04 0.64 -8.13
CA LEU A 115 -3.08 1.64 -8.35
C LEU A 115 -2.59 3.06 -8.01
N ASN A 116 -1.82 3.21 -6.94
CA ASN A 116 -1.26 4.50 -6.54
C ASN A 116 -0.29 5.06 -7.58
N TYR A 117 0.53 4.22 -8.21
CA TYR A 117 1.43 4.63 -9.29
C TYR A 117 0.68 4.88 -10.62
N LEU A 118 -0.32 4.06 -10.93
CA LEU A 118 -1.00 4.01 -12.23
C LEU A 118 -2.34 4.78 -12.26
N GLU A 119 -2.61 5.66 -11.29
CA GLU A 119 -3.91 6.34 -11.13
C GLU A 119 -4.37 7.12 -12.37
N ASP A 120 -3.43 7.71 -13.12
CA ASP A 120 -3.70 8.46 -14.35
C ASP A 120 -3.25 7.70 -15.62
N HIS A 121 -3.08 6.39 -15.51
CA HIS A 121 -2.56 5.53 -16.57
C HIS A 121 -3.68 4.68 -17.20
N GLU A 122 -3.50 4.23 -18.45
CA GLU A 122 -4.45 3.31 -19.12
C GLU A 122 -4.63 1.97 -18.39
N LEU A 123 -3.70 1.63 -17.48
CA LEU A 123 -3.71 0.41 -16.67
C LEU A 123 -4.41 0.59 -15.33
N LYS A 124 -4.95 1.79 -15.03
CA LYS A 124 -5.61 2.10 -13.75
C LYS A 124 -6.65 1.06 -13.38
N GLU A 125 -7.56 0.73 -14.30
CA GLU A 125 -8.65 -0.21 -14.06
C GLU A 125 -8.14 -1.64 -13.84
N ILE A 126 -7.04 -2.04 -14.50
CA ILE A 126 -6.41 -3.34 -14.26
C ILE A 126 -5.83 -3.40 -12.84
N ALA A 127 -5.13 -2.34 -12.42
CA ALA A 127 -4.61 -2.25 -11.06
C ALA A 127 -5.74 -2.22 -10.01
N HIS A 128 -6.85 -1.53 -10.31
CA HIS A 128 -8.04 -1.50 -9.46
C HIS A 128 -8.67 -2.89 -9.29
N LEU A 129 -8.85 -3.63 -10.39
CA LEU A 129 -9.34 -5.01 -10.36
C LEU A 129 -8.41 -5.95 -9.58
N ALA A 130 -7.09 -5.75 -9.69
CA ALA A 130 -6.12 -6.54 -8.93
C ALA A 130 -6.29 -6.38 -7.41
N ILE A 131 -6.60 -5.16 -6.92
CA ILE A 131 -6.88 -4.93 -5.50
C ILE A 131 -8.12 -5.68 -5.08
N HIS A 132 -9.23 -5.56 -5.82
CA HIS A 132 -10.48 -6.26 -5.52
C HIS A 132 -10.28 -7.77 -5.46
N ARG A 133 -9.58 -8.34 -6.44
CA ARG A 133 -9.28 -9.78 -6.49
C ARG A 133 -8.47 -10.24 -5.27
N ALA A 134 -7.39 -9.53 -4.93
CA ALA A 134 -6.53 -9.90 -3.81
C ALA A 134 -7.21 -9.66 -2.45
N ALA A 135 -7.85 -8.50 -2.28
CA ALA A 135 -8.56 -8.14 -1.06
C ALA A 135 -9.76 -9.05 -0.78
N PHE A 136 -10.47 -9.51 -1.82
CA PHE A 136 -11.58 -10.47 -1.67
C PHE A 136 -11.10 -11.79 -1.06
N VAL A 137 -9.97 -12.34 -1.54
CA VAL A 137 -9.39 -13.56 -0.99
C VAL A 137 -8.82 -13.32 0.41
N ASN A 138 -8.12 -12.20 0.61
CA ASN A 138 -7.58 -11.83 1.92
C ASN A 138 -8.69 -11.73 2.98
N ARG A 139 -9.74 -10.97 2.65
CA ARG A 139 -10.93 -10.85 3.50
C ARG A 139 -11.58 -12.20 3.72
N GLY A 140 -11.75 -13.00 2.68
CA GLY A 140 -12.40 -14.30 2.76
C GLY A 140 -11.73 -15.26 3.74
N LEU A 141 -10.39 -15.32 3.73
CA LEU A 141 -9.62 -16.26 4.53
C LEU A 141 -9.21 -15.72 5.91
N PHE A 142 -8.89 -14.42 6.02
CA PHE A 142 -8.26 -13.84 7.20
C PHE A 142 -9.09 -12.72 7.85
N GLY A 143 -10.09 -12.19 7.16
CA GLY A 143 -10.88 -11.05 7.64
C GLY A 143 -10.30 -9.69 7.23
N CYS A 144 -11.04 -8.62 7.56
CA CYS A 144 -10.62 -7.22 7.48
C CYS A 144 -10.99 -6.53 8.81
N PRO A 145 -10.20 -6.71 9.87
CA PRO A 145 -10.62 -6.35 11.21
C PRO A 145 -10.89 -4.84 11.33
N VAL A 146 -12.00 -4.51 11.99
CA VAL A 146 -12.28 -3.17 12.49
C VAL A 146 -11.93 -3.18 13.97
N VAL A 147 -10.89 -2.45 14.34
CA VAL A 147 -10.31 -2.49 15.70
C VAL A 147 -10.79 -1.29 16.53
N TRP A 148 -11.08 -1.51 17.80
CA TRP A 148 -11.39 -0.42 18.73
C TRP A 148 -10.12 0.04 19.44
N ARG A 149 -9.70 1.29 19.22
CA ARG A 149 -8.56 1.92 19.89
C ARG A 149 -8.75 3.43 19.94
N ASP A 150 -8.20 4.09 20.96
CA ASP A 150 -8.27 5.55 21.12
C ASP A 150 -9.70 6.11 20.99
N GLU A 151 -10.67 5.40 21.59
CA GLU A 151 -12.10 5.74 21.58
C GLU A 151 -12.76 5.78 20.18
N ALA A 152 -12.15 5.13 19.18
CA ALA A 152 -12.70 5.04 17.84
C ALA A 152 -12.55 3.64 17.23
N TYR A 153 -13.39 3.36 16.24
CA TYR A 153 -13.26 2.17 15.39
C TYR A 153 -12.36 2.50 14.22
N TRP A 154 -11.28 1.75 14.03
CA TRP A 154 -10.31 1.93 12.97
C TRP A 154 -10.37 0.77 11.99
N THR A 155 -10.14 1.08 10.71
CA THR A 155 -9.90 0.08 9.68
C THR A 155 -8.75 0.49 8.79
N ASP A 156 -8.01 -0.51 8.32
CA ASP A 156 -6.97 -0.44 7.30
C ASP A 156 -7.35 -1.22 6.04
N CYS A 157 -8.65 -1.55 5.88
CA CYS A 157 -9.18 -2.30 4.74
C CYS A 157 -8.65 -1.68 3.43
N PRO A 158 -7.88 -2.44 2.63
CA PRO A 158 -7.25 -1.95 1.42
C PRO A 158 -8.24 -1.33 0.43
N ILE A 159 -9.45 -1.88 0.30
CA ILE A 159 -10.49 -1.30 -0.55
C ILE A 159 -10.96 0.03 0.02
N ASP A 160 -11.39 0.09 1.28
CA ASP A 160 -11.86 1.35 1.88
C ASP A 160 -10.84 2.48 1.74
N VAL A 161 -9.57 2.22 2.08
CA VAL A 161 -8.53 3.26 2.05
C VAL A 161 -8.08 3.60 0.63
N SER A 162 -8.00 2.64 -0.29
CA SER A 162 -7.54 2.89 -1.68
C SER A 162 -8.57 3.61 -2.53
N HIS A 163 -9.86 3.53 -2.18
CA HIS A 163 -10.93 4.26 -2.85
C HIS A 163 -11.01 5.72 -2.43
N LEU A 164 -10.39 6.09 -1.30
CA LEU A 164 -10.16 7.48 -0.92
C LEU A 164 -8.96 8.02 -1.71
N ARG A 165 -9.22 8.68 -2.84
CA ARG A 165 -8.18 9.22 -3.73
C ARG A 165 -7.62 10.55 -3.23
N VAL A 166 -7.20 10.56 -1.97
CA VAL A 166 -6.54 11.68 -1.30
C VAL A 166 -5.20 11.21 -0.72
N GLY A 167 -4.22 12.08 -0.78
CA GLY A 167 -2.91 11.87 -0.18
C GLY A 167 -2.40 13.15 0.43
N VAL A 168 -1.14 13.12 0.83
CA VAL A 168 -0.44 14.28 1.36
C VAL A 168 0.86 14.51 0.60
N SER A 169 1.26 15.76 0.48
CA SER A 169 2.58 16.13 -0.01
C SER A 169 3.24 17.06 0.99
N GLY A 170 4.44 16.68 1.42
CA GLY A 170 5.29 17.53 2.23
C GLY A 170 5.94 18.61 1.38
N GLY A 171 5.79 19.87 1.80
CA GLY A 171 6.66 20.96 1.39
C GLY A 171 7.93 20.89 2.22
N LEU A 172 9.05 20.54 1.59
CA LEU A 172 10.33 20.31 2.25
C LEU A 172 11.40 21.23 1.67
N VAL A 173 12.31 21.67 2.54
CA VAL A 173 13.60 22.23 2.13
C VAL A 173 14.68 21.20 2.49
N SER A 174 15.56 20.92 1.54
CA SER A 174 16.65 19.97 1.73
C SER A 174 17.84 20.35 0.87
N ASP A 175 19.04 20.10 1.39
CA ASP A 175 20.24 20.10 0.57
C ASP A 175 20.45 18.69 0.00
N PHE A 176 21.22 18.57 -1.06
CA PHE A 176 21.54 17.28 -1.67
C PHE A 176 23.03 17.04 -1.62
N ALA A 177 23.46 15.94 -1.00
CA ALA A 177 24.83 15.48 -0.99
C ALA A 177 25.06 14.39 -2.04
N CYS A 178 26.19 14.45 -2.74
CA CYS A 178 26.63 13.42 -3.68
C CYS A 178 27.01 12.14 -2.94
N SER A 179 26.47 10.98 -3.36
CA SER A 179 26.80 9.68 -2.77
C SER A 179 28.26 9.26 -2.94
N ILE A 180 29.00 9.87 -3.86
CA ILE A 180 30.41 9.56 -4.12
C ILE A 180 31.35 10.35 -3.20
N CYS A 181 31.22 11.67 -3.15
CA CYS A 181 32.14 12.54 -2.40
C CYS A 181 31.54 13.28 -1.20
N ALA A 182 30.26 13.05 -0.87
CA ALA A 182 29.53 13.68 0.24
C ALA A 182 29.44 15.23 0.24
N ARG A 183 29.99 15.90 -0.79
CA ARG A 183 29.79 17.34 -1.05
C ARG A 183 28.39 17.62 -1.56
N LEU A 184 27.96 18.88 -1.46
CA LEU A 184 26.73 19.33 -2.09
C LEU A 184 26.77 19.04 -3.60
N VAL A 185 25.65 18.60 -4.16
CA VAL A 185 25.55 18.21 -5.57
C VAL A 185 25.90 19.37 -6.49
N GLU A 186 25.53 20.60 -6.11
CA GLU A 186 25.87 21.83 -6.82
C GLU A 186 27.36 22.19 -6.80
N ASP A 187 28.12 21.64 -5.84
CA ASP A 187 29.55 21.88 -5.65
C ASP A 187 30.43 20.68 -6.08
N CYS A 188 29.86 19.68 -6.74
CA CYS A 188 30.57 18.46 -7.14
C CYS A 188 30.54 18.23 -8.65
N ASP A 189 31.61 17.62 -9.18
CA ASP A 189 31.75 17.32 -10.62
C ASP A 189 31.13 15.97 -11.01
N HIS A 190 30.57 15.21 -10.05
CA HIS A 190 30.00 13.90 -10.33
C HIS A 190 28.61 14.04 -10.96
N GLN A 191 28.48 13.59 -12.21
CA GLN A 191 27.20 13.54 -12.88
C GLN A 191 26.31 12.43 -12.29
N MET A 192 25.13 12.80 -11.79
CA MET A 192 24.16 11.87 -11.21
C MET A 192 23.65 10.88 -12.26
N GLY A 193 23.51 9.61 -11.88
CA GLY A 193 23.14 8.51 -12.77
C GLY A 193 24.29 7.90 -13.55
N GLU A 194 25.51 8.45 -13.46
CA GLU A 194 26.70 7.87 -14.10
C GLU A 194 27.56 7.07 -13.11
N PRO A 195 28.27 6.03 -13.57
CA PRO A 195 29.20 5.27 -12.73
C PRO A 195 30.49 6.06 -12.49
N HIS A 196 30.89 6.17 -11.23
CA HIS A 196 32.15 6.80 -10.79
C HIS A 196 32.94 5.83 -9.89
N PRO A 197 34.28 5.86 -9.93
CA PRO A 197 35.09 5.08 -9.01
C PRO A 197 34.95 5.61 -7.58
N LYS A 198 34.63 4.73 -6.64
CA LYS A 198 34.57 5.03 -5.20
C LYS A 198 35.39 4.00 -4.43
N VAL A 199 36.27 4.49 -3.55
CA VAL A 199 37.04 3.62 -2.65
C VAL A 199 36.13 3.17 -1.51
N ALA A 200 36.10 1.85 -1.26
CA ALA A 200 35.35 1.28 -0.17
C ALA A 200 35.99 1.66 1.17
N GLU A 201 35.16 2.17 2.07
CA GLU A 201 35.54 2.54 3.42
C GLU A 201 34.51 1.93 4.37
N SER A 202 34.93 1.59 5.59
CA SER A 202 34.01 1.23 6.68
C SER A 202 33.88 2.44 7.59
N LYS A 203 32.67 2.98 7.68
CA LYS A 203 32.35 4.10 8.57
C LYS A 203 31.24 3.67 9.51
N ASP A 204 31.49 3.77 10.80
CA ASP A 204 30.54 3.39 11.85
C ASP A 204 29.99 1.95 11.74
N GLY A 205 30.80 1.05 11.15
CA GLY A 205 30.43 -0.34 10.91
C GLY A 205 29.69 -0.58 9.59
N GLU A 206 29.41 0.45 8.79
CA GLU A 206 28.74 0.34 7.50
C GLU A 206 29.72 0.51 6.32
N CYS A 207 29.51 -0.26 5.25
CA CYS A 207 30.25 -0.11 4.01
C CYS A 207 29.84 1.15 3.25
N SER A 208 30.79 1.98 2.83
CA SER A 208 30.52 3.20 2.05
C SER A 208 29.96 2.93 0.65
N ILE A 209 30.05 1.71 0.13
CA ILE A 209 29.57 1.31 -1.21
C ILE A 209 28.10 0.91 -1.17
N CYS A 210 27.71 0.05 -0.23
CA CYS A 210 26.37 -0.55 -0.17
C CYS A 210 25.59 -0.28 1.13
N ALA A 211 26.17 0.46 2.08
CA ALA A 211 25.62 0.77 3.41
C ALA A 211 25.29 -0.46 4.28
N ALA A 212 25.75 -1.65 3.90
CA ALA A 212 25.56 -2.87 4.70
C ALA A 212 26.66 -2.98 5.77
N THR A 213 26.30 -3.57 6.92
CA THR A 213 27.26 -3.88 7.99
C THR A 213 28.15 -5.07 7.64
N GLU A 214 27.65 -5.99 6.81
CA GLU A 214 28.38 -7.14 6.29
C GLU A 214 28.22 -7.17 4.76
N CYS A 215 29.35 -7.16 4.04
CA CYS A 215 29.35 -7.26 2.57
C CYS A 215 30.72 -7.75 2.06
N GLU A 216 30.78 -8.08 0.77
CA GLU A 216 32.00 -8.55 0.10
C GLU A 216 32.96 -7.41 -0.29
N HIS A 217 32.58 -6.14 -0.09
CA HIS A 217 33.42 -5.01 -0.45
C HIS A 217 34.61 -4.89 0.51
N VAL A 218 35.82 -4.92 -0.06
CA VAL A 218 37.08 -4.86 0.68
C VAL A 218 37.49 -3.40 0.89
N ALA A 219 37.68 -2.98 2.13
CA ALA A 219 38.13 -1.63 2.45
C ALA A 219 39.46 -1.29 1.75
N GLY A 220 39.51 -0.14 1.08
CA GLY A 220 40.65 0.31 0.27
C GLY A 220 40.57 -0.08 -1.22
N GLU A 221 39.68 -0.99 -1.62
CA GLU A 221 39.46 -1.29 -3.04
C GLU A 221 38.51 -0.28 -3.69
N SER A 222 38.67 -0.07 -5.01
CA SER A 222 37.84 0.83 -5.79
C SER A 222 36.75 0.07 -6.53
N TYR A 223 35.50 0.50 -6.36
CA TYR A 223 34.33 -0.05 -7.05
C TYR A 223 33.66 1.01 -7.91
N LEU A 224 33.04 0.60 -9.01
CA LEU A 224 32.21 1.51 -9.81
C LEU A 224 30.83 1.62 -9.17
N VAL A 225 30.46 2.83 -8.78
CA VAL A 225 29.19 3.13 -8.12
C VAL A 225 28.45 4.18 -8.92
N VAL A 226 27.16 3.97 -9.17
CA VAL A 226 26.32 4.98 -9.82
C VAL A 226 26.10 6.14 -8.85
N ALA A 227 26.51 7.35 -9.24
CA ALA A 227 26.31 8.54 -8.42
C ALA A 227 24.82 8.85 -8.26
N TYR A 228 24.41 9.15 -7.03
CA TYR A 228 23.06 9.59 -6.70
C TYR A 228 23.10 10.71 -5.65
N ALA A 229 22.00 11.45 -5.57
CA ALA A 229 21.84 12.54 -4.63
C ALA A 229 21.10 12.05 -3.38
N SER A 230 21.71 12.23 -2.22
CA SER A 230 21.08 11.97 -0.91
C SER A 230 20.58 13.27 -0.32
N ALA A 231 19.29 13.34 0.03
CA ALA A 231 18.75 14.49 0.72
C ALA A 231 19.32 14.57 2.14
N ILE A 232 19.88 15.72 2.52
CA ILE A 232 20.39 16.03 3.86
C ILE A 232 19.73 17.33 4.36
N ASN A 233 19.84 17.61 5.66
CA ASN A 233 19.27 18.80 6.29
C ASN A 233 17.78 19.01 5.95
N VAL A 234 17.02 17.92 5.89
CA VAL A 234 15.62 17.96 5.46
C VAL A 234 14.78 18.63 6.55
N VAL A 235 14.16 19.76 6.20
CA VAL A 235 13.24 20.51 7.07
C VAL A 235 11.86 20.51 6.43
N ALA A 236 10.88 19.94 7.14
CA ALA A 236 9.48 20.01 6.75
C ALA A 236 8.89 21.39 7.08
N GLN A 237 8.28 22.03 6.09
CA GLN A 237 7.61 23.32 6.24
C GLN A 237 6.09 23.16 6.34
N GLU A 238 5.54 22.32 5.49
CA GLU A 238 4.09 22.07 5.42
C GLU A 238 3.79 20.63 5.00
N VAL A 239 2.58 20.19 5.30
CA VAL A 239 1.98 18.97 4.77
C VAL A 239 0.60 19.33 4.25
N SER A 240 0.44 19.22 2.94
CA SER A 240 -0.77 19.65 2.23
C SER A 240 -1.55 18.45 1.73
N PHE A 241 -2.87 18.44 1.94
CA PHE A 241 -3.77 17.46 1.34
C PHE A 241 -3.87 17.68 -0.16
N VAL A 242 -3.70 16.62 -0.94
CA VAL A 242 -3.68 16.69 -2.41
C VAL A 242 -4.31 15.44 -3.01
N ALA A 243 -4.89 15.57 -4.21
CA ALA A 243 -5.41 14.42 -4.94
C ALA A 243 -4.28 13.51 -5.43
N ARG A 244 -3.18 14.11 -5.87
CA ARG A 244 -2.01 13.44 -6.47
C ARG A 244 -0.75 13.80 -5.70
N PRO A 245 -0.36 13.00 -4.70
CA PRO A 245 0.83 13.27 -3.93
C PRO A 245 2.10 13.11 -4.77
N ARG A 246 3.14 13.88 -4.42
CA ARG A 246 4.46 13.76 -5.07
C ARG A 246 4.98 12.33 -4.97
N TYR A 247 4.91 11.75 -3.77
CA TYR A 247 5.11 10.34 -3.47
C TYR A 247 3.80 9.59 -3.68
N PRO A 248 3.66 8.74 -4.70
CA PRO A 248 2.38 8.11 -5.05
C PRO A 248 1.72 7.34 -3.90
N GLN A 249 2.56 6.75 -3.04
CA GLN A 249 2.14 5.99 -1.86
C GLN A 249 1.90 6.84 -0.60
N ALA A 250 2.10 8.16 -0.65
CA ALA A 250 1.82 9.06 0.47
C ALA A 250 0.31 9.30 0.62
N ARG A 251 -0.38 8.25 1.08
CA ARG A 251 -1.84 8.09 1.11
C ARG A 251 -2.33 7.78 2.52
N ILE A 252 -3.66 7.78 2.68
CA ILE A 252 -4.32 7.22 3.86
C ILE A 252 -4.00 5.73 3.93
N ILE A 253 -3.61 5.27 5.11
CA ILE A 253 -3.36 3.85 5.41
C ILE A 253 -4.33 3.30 6.45
N GLU A 254 -4.92 4.16 7.28
CA GLU A 254 -5.97 3.77 8.23
C GLU A 254 -6.97 4.92 8.36
N MET A 255 -8.24 4.60 8.59
CA MET A 255 -9.30 5.59 8.82
C MET A 255 -10.24 5.15 9.93
N THR A 256 -10.88 6.10 10.59
CA THR A 256 -11.97 5.80 11.51
C THR A 256 -13.26 5.46 10.79
N LYS A 257 -14.06 4.56 11.35
CA LYS A 257 -15.42 4.23 10.92
C LYS A 257 -16.43 4.70 11.96
N ASP A 258 -17.44 5.43 11.52
CA ASP A 258 -18.61 5.70 12.35
C ASP A 258 -19.60 4.53 12.21
N LEU A 259 -19.79 3.78 13.30
CA LEU A 259 -20.75 2.68 13.38
C LEU A 259 -22.12 3.14 13.94
N GLY A 260 -22.31 4.45 14.14
CA GLY A 260 -23.50 5.04 14.74
C GLY A 260 -23.83 4.41 16.11
N GLU A 261 -25.12 4.31 16.41
CA GLU A 261 -25.61 3.71 17.66
C GLU A 261 -25.26 2.21 17.80
N ILE A 262 -24.89 1.53 16.71
CA ILE A 262 -24.50 0.13 16.76
C ILE A 262 -23.11 -0.01 17.41
N GLY A 263 -22.22 0.96 17.20
CA GLY A 263 -20.90 1.00 17.84
C GLY A 263 -21.01 1.09 19.37
N ASP A 264 -22.00 1.81 19.90
CA ASP A 264 -22.17 1.96 21.35
C ASP A 264 -22.61 0.66 22.05
N ARG A 265 -22.96 -0.38 21.30
CA ARG A 265 -23.35 -1.67 21.87
C ARG A 265 -22.12 -2.41 22.42
N PRO A 266 -22.12 -2.85 23.70
CA PRO A 266 -20.96 -3.53 24.31
C PRO A 266 -20.45 -4.73 23.51
N ARG A 267 -21.36 -5.50 22.88
CA ARG A 267 -20.99 -6.65 22.04
C ARG A 267 -20.18 -6.28 20.79
N VAL A 268 -20.45 -5.12 20.21
CA VAL A 268 -19.77 -4.65 18.97
C VAL A 268 -18.38 -4.15 19.33
N ARG A 269 -18.27 -3.38 20.41
CA ARG A 269 -16.97 -2.98 20.96
C ARG A 269 -16.11 -4.18 21.33
N ALA A 270 -16.66 -5.16 22.07
CA ALA A 270 -15.92 -6.37 22.43
C ALA A 270 -15.46 -7.18 21.20
N ALA A 271 -16.29 -7.27 20.15
CA ALA A 271 -15.90 -7.91 18.91
C ALA A 271 -14.74 -7.16 18.21
N ALA A 272 -14.77 -5.82 18.20
CA ALA A 272 -13.69 -5.01 17.64
C ALA A 272 -12.38 -5.10 18.43
N GLU A 273 -12.45 -5.11 19.76
CA GLU A 273 -11.30 -5.31 20.66
C GLU A 273 -10.63 -6.69 20.45
N GLN A 274 -11.40 -7.69 20.02
CA GLN A 274 -10.93 -9.04 19.74
C GLN A 274 -10.58 -9.26 18.25
N GLY A 275 -10.71 -8.25 17.39
CA GLY A 275 -10.47 -8.37 15.95
C GLY A 275 -11.50 -9.22 15.20
N LEU A 276 -12.69 -9.44 15.78
CA LEU A 276 -13.77 -10.27 15.21
C LEU A 276 -14.79 -9.45 14.40
N LEU A 277 -14.76 -8.12 14.53
CA LEU A 277 -15.58 -7.23 13.71
C LEU A 277 -14.91 -6.99 12.37
N ASN A 278 -15.64 -7.16 11.26
CA ASN A 278 -15.10 -6.99 9.91
C ASN A 278 -15.90 -5.92 9.13
N CYS A 279 -15.25 -5.17 8.24
CA CYS A 279 -15.90 -4.12 7.44
C CYS A 279 -16.69 -4.64 6.23
N ASP A 280 -16.26 -5.77 5.64
CA ASP A 280 -16.89 -6.49 4.53
C ASP A 280 -17.01 -5.71 3.21
N ALA A 281 -16.35 -4.55 3.09
CA ALA A 281 -16.32 -3.77 1.86
C ALA A 281 -15.80 -4.59 0.68
N ASP A 282 -14.82 -5.46 0.91
CA ASP A 282 -14.19 -6.31 -0.11
C ASP A 282 -15.10 -7.43 -0.63
N LEU A 283 -16.19 -7.77 0.08
CA LEU A 283 -17.08 -8.91 -0.26
C LEU A 283 -18.26 -8.53 -1.16
N GLY A 284 -18.43 -7.26 -1.48
CA GLY A 284 -19.56 -6.75 -2.25
C GLY A 284 -19.12 -5.93 -3.45
N PRO A 285 -20.10 -5.40 -4.20
CA PRO A 285 -19.83 -4.43 -5.25
C PRO A 285 -19.08 -3.21 -4.69
N CYS A 286 -18.01 -2.83 -5.40
CA CYS A 286 -17.34 -1.55 -5.35
C CYS A 286 -18.31 -0.36 -5.51
N LYS A 287 -18.22 0.63 -4.63
CA LYS A 287 -18.99 1.89 -4.74
C LYS A 287 -18.36 2.93 -5.68
N GLY A 288 -17.28 2.57 -6.37
CA GLY A 288 -16.44 3.51 -7.14
C GLY A 288 -15.53 4.36 -6.25
N PHE A 289 -14.74 5.24 -6.90
CA PHE A 289 -13.77 6.10 -6.20
C PHE A 289 -14.47 7.29 -5.51
N ASN A 290 -14.08 7.54 -4.26
CA ASN A 290 -14.47 8.74 -3.53
C ASN A 290 -13.48 9.87 -3.88
N GLU A 291 -13.75 10.57 -4.97
CA GLU A 291 -12.96 11.74 -5.36
C GLU A 291 -13.24 12.92 -4.41
N MET A 292 -12.21 13.73 -4.12
CA MET A 292 -12.36 14.93 -3.26
C MET A 292 -13.45 15.90 -3.75
N GLN A 293 -13.81 15.87 -5.03
CA GLN A 293 -14.90 16.69 -5.58
C GLN A 293 -16.27 16.34 -4.98
N ASN A 294 -16.40 15.13 -4.42
CA ASN A 294 -17.64 14.62 -3.83
C ASN A 294 -17.68 14.79 -2.31
N TRP A 295 -16.66 15.40 -1.70
CA TRP A 295 -16.60 15.65 -0.25
C TRP A 295 -17.31 16.97 0.04
N LYS A 296 -18.63 16.91 0.24
CA LYS A 296 -19.46 18.04 0.71
C LYS A 296 -19.68 17.98 2.21
#